data_AF-A0A942PQI0-F1
#
_entry.id   AF-A0A942PQI0-F1
#
_cell.length_a   1.000
_cell.length_b   1.000
_cell.length_c   1.000
_cell.angle_alpha   90.00
_cell.angle_beta   90.00
_cell.angle_gamma   90.00
#
_symmetry.space_group_name_H-M   'P 1'
#
loop_
_entity.id
_entity.type
_entity.pdbx_description
1 polymer ?
#
loop_
_entity_poly.entity_id
_entity_poly.type
_entity_poly.pdbx_seq_one_letter_code
_entity_poly.pdbx_strand_id
1 'polypeptide(L)'
;MIDFCWQLHSRPRNSYIYNENDQIEAVKVIFDKDNIIRYKPYDQSAFTTSNAALLEEMKYRYTQHSRVIKYVRRGLYPEAFAYYQRYVLEPLVCLLRILYTPAYTDYGFVHISQHIPKVSADRLTYFSKVSSFEDIEQKTAEAKGWLGELVEGVKL
;
A
#
# COMPACT_ATOMS: atom_id res chain seq x y z
N MET A 1 0.93 -8.72 22.59
CA MET A 1 0.22 -9.87 21.99
C MET A 1 1.24 -10.61 21.12
N ILE A 2 1.45 -11.90 21.35
CA ILE A 2 2.35 -12.72 20.53
C ILE A 2 1.44 -13.59 19.67
N ASP A 3 1.57 -13.49 18.36
CA ASP A 3 0.90 -14.39 17.43
C ASP A 3 1.81 -15.61 17.19
N PHE A 4 1.26 -16.81 17.38
CA PHE A 4 1.98 -18.07 17.16
C PHE A 4 1.54 -18.65 15.83
N CYS A 5 2.46 -18.67 14.87
CA CYS A 5 2.22 -19.31 13.58
C CYS A 5 2.84 -20.72 13.58
N TRP A 6 2.03 -21.75 13.30
CA TRP A 6 2.50 -23.12 13.12
C TRP A 6 2.62 -23.43 11.63
N GLN A 7 3.80 -23.85 11.18
CA GLN A 7 4.00 -24.35 9.81
C GLN A 7 4.17 -25.86 9.77
N LEU A 8 3.46 -26.51 8.84
CA LEU A 8 3.43 -27.96 8.67
C LEU A 8 4.26 -28.36 7.45
N HIS A 9 4.99 -29.48 7.56
CA HIS A 9 5.77 -30.05 6.47
C HIS A 9 4.93 -30.47 5.24
N SER A 10 3.61 -30.60 5.40
CA SER A 10 2.67 -30.99 4.35
C SER A 10 2.26 -29.83 3.43
N ARG A 11 2.53 -28.59 3.82
CA ARG A 11 2.15 -27.41 3.02
C ARG A 11 3.20 -27.14 1.93
N PRO A 12 2.84 -26.43 0.83
CA PRO A 12 3.76 -26.20 -0.27
C PRO A 12 5.06 -25.56 0.20
N ARG A 13 6.19 -26.09 -0.29
CA ARG A 13 7.53 -25.71 0.18
C ARG A 13 7.86 -24.22 0.02
N ASN A 14 7.16 -23.51 -0.87
CA ASN A 14 7.40 -22.09 -1.12
C ASN A 14 6.58 -21.17 -0.21
N SER A 15 5.67 -21.71 0.61
CA SER A 15 4.78 -20.93 1.45
C SER A 15 5.42 -20.39 2.74
N TYR A 16 6.65 -20.82 3.09
CA TYR A 16 7.39 -20.42 4.31
C TYR A 16 8.82 -19.98 4.00
N ILE A 17 8.97 -19.30 2.86
CA ILE A 17 10.24 -18.70 2.46
C ILE A 17 10.15 -17.21 2.73
N TYR A 18 10.99 -16.72 3.63
CA TYR A 18 11.07 -15.32 4.03
C TYR A 18 12.27 -14.65 3.36
N ASN A 19 12.24 -13.34 3.18
CA ASN A 19 13.44 -12.64 2.74
C ASN A 19 14.41 -12.49 3.93
N GLU A 20 15.69 -12.64 3.66
CA GLU A 20 16.73 -12.36 4.65
C GLU A 20 16.68 -10.89 5.08
N ASN A 21 16.75 -10.65 6.40
CA ASN A 21 16.75 -9.31 7.01
C ASN A 21 15.54 -8.43 6.69
N ASP A 22 14.43 -9.04 6.26
CA ASP A 22 13.18 -8.31 6.02
C ASP A 22 12.68 -7.63 7.29
N GLN A 23 12.42 -6.33 7.21
CA GLN A 23 11.90 -5.56 8.36
C GLN A 23 10.37 -5.62 8.46
N ILE A 24 9.69 -6.15 7.43
CA ILE A 24 8.24 -6.17 7.31
C ILE A 24 7.70 -7.55 7.68
N GLU A 25 8.09 -8.59 6.93
CA GLU A 25 7.72 -9.98 7.22
C GLU A 25 8.89 -10.76 7.84
N ALA A 26 9.31 -10.34 9.04
CA ALA A 26 10.32 -11.06 9.80
C ALA A 26 9.72 -12.25 10.57
N VAL A 27 10.40 -13.40 10.55
CA VAL A 27 10.05 -14.55 11.38
C VAL A 27 11.13 -14.84 12.42
N LYS A 28 10.69 -14.94 13.68
CA LYS A 28 11.50 -15.45 14.79
C LYS A 28 11.23 -16.93 15.00
N VAL A 29 12.18 -17.77 14.62
CA VAL A 29 12.07 -19.23 14.80
C VAL A 29 12.33 -19.59 16.27
N ILE A 30 11.33 -20.19 16.91
CA ILE A 30 11.44 -20.71 18.29
C ILE A 30 11.87 -22.18 18.27
N PHE A 31 11.32 -22.96 17.33
CA PHE A 31 11.62 -24.37 17.12
C PHE A 31 11.40 -24.74 15.65
N ASP A 32 12.38 -25.36 15.02
CA ASP A 32 12.26 -25.94 13.68
C ASP A 32 13.13 -27.19 13.57
N LYS A 33 12.50 -28.36 13.60
CA LYS A 33 13.19 -29.66 13.60
C LYS A 33 13.64 -30.12 12.21
N ASP A 34 12.95 -29.66 11.16
CA ASP A 34 13.09 -30.20 9.80
C ASP A 34 13.55 -29.13 8.79
N ASN A 35 14.01 -27.97 9.27
CA ASN A 35 14.36 -26.80 8.44
C ASN A 35 13.20 -26.40 7.50
N ILE A 36 11.99 -26.36 8.05
CA ILE A 36 10.77 -25.99 7.34
C ILE A 36 10.83 -24.51 6.94
N ILE A 37 11.24 -23.64 7.88
CA ILE A 37 11.38 -22.21 7.67
C ILE A 37 12.66 -21.96 6.89
N ARG A 38 12.54 -21.28 5.76
CA ARG A 38 13.65 -21.00 4.86
C ARG A 38 13.73 -19.53 4.55
N TYR A 39 14.93 -19.11 4.17
CA TYR A 39 15.22 -17.75 3.79
C TYR A 39 15.71 -17.70 2.35
N LYS A 40 15.44 -16.57 1.68
CA LYS A 40 16.00 -16.24 0.38
C LYS A 40 16.54 -14.81 0.40
N PRO A 41 17.54 -14.48 -0.43
CA PRO A 41 17.92 -13.09 -0.64
C PRO A 41 16.74 -12.27 -1.14
N TYR A 42 16.64 -11.03 -0.65
CA TYR A 42 15.68 -10.07 -1.19
C TYR A 42 16.11 -9.64 -2.60
N ASP A 43 15.21 -9.81 -3.58
CA ASP A 43 15.42 -9.37 -4.95
C ASP A 43 14.35 -8.36 -5.34
N GLN A 44 14.73 -7.08 -5.34
CA GLN A 44 13.83 -6.00 -5.74
C GLN A 44 13.45 -6.09 -7.23
N SER A 45 14.35 -6.58 -8.07
CA SER A 45 14.13 -6.65 -9.52
C SER A 45 12.99 -7.61 -9.89
N ALA A 46 12.72 -8.60 -9.02
CA ALA A 46 11.58 -9.50 -9.14
C ALA A 46 10.23 -8.75 -9.12
N PHE A 47 10.17 -7.54 -8.56
CA PHE A 47 8.95 -6.73 -8.43
C PHE A 47 8.90 -5.55 -9.40
N THR A 48 9.98 -5.24 -10.13
CA THR A 48 10.04 -4.07 -11.02
C THR A 48 8.92 -4.08 -12.06
N THR A 49 8.70 -5.23 -12.73
CA THR A 49 7.68 -5.33 -13.79
C THR A 49 6.26 -5.14 -13.23
N SER A 50 5.94 -5.79 -12.09
CA SER A 50 4.62 -5.64 -11.45
C SER A 50 4.41 -4.23 -10.92
N ASN A 51 5.44 -3.62 -10.34
CA ASN A 51 5.35 -2.26 -9.80
C ASN A 51 5.25 -1.20 -10.89
N ALA A 52 5.88 -1.41 -12.05
CA ALA A 52 5.70 -0.56 -13.22
C ALA A 52 4.27 -0.62 -13.77
N ALA A 53 3.71 -1.83 -13.90
CA ALA A 53 2.32 -1.99 -14.29
C ALA A 53 1.37 -1.32 -13.29
N LEU A 54 1.63 -1.50 -12.00
CA LEU A 54 0.84 -0.93 -10.92
C LEU A 54 0.94 0.60 -10.87
N LEU A 55 2.11 1.18 -11.11
CA LEU A 55 2.29 2.63 -11.24
C LEU A 55 1.39 3.20 -12.35
N GLU A 56 1.42 2.61 -13.54
CA GLU A 56 0.58 3.06 -14.66
C GLU A 56 -0.91 2.87 -14.36
N GLU A 57 -1.28 1.78 -13.71
CA GLU A 57 -2.65 1.55 -13.26
C GLU A 57 -3.10 2.62 -12.27
N MET A 58 -2.29 2.98 -11.27
CA MET A 58 -2.65 3.99 -10.27
C MET A 58 -2.75 5.38 -10.85
N LYS A 59 -1.86 5.74 -11.80
CA LYS A 59 -1.97 6.98 -12.58
C LYS A 59 -3.31 7.03 -13.32
N TYR A 60 -3.67 5.94 -14.01
CA TYR A 60 -4.95 5.84 -14.71
C TYR A 60 -6.13 5.92 -13.74
N ARG A 61 -6.12 5.16 -12.64
CA ARG A 61 -7.20 5.15 -11.64
C ARG A 61 -7.44 6.55 -11.08
N TYR A 62 -6.39 7.32 -10.81
CA TYR A 62 -6.53 8.69 -10.33
C TYR A 62 -7.27 9.60 -11.32
N THR A 63 -7.17 9.37 -12.64
CA THR A 63 -7.92 10.17 -13.64
C THR A 63 -9.44 10.10 -13.43
N GLN A 64 -9.94 9.08 -12.73
CA GLN A 64 -11.35 8.87 -12.43
C GLN A 64 -11.85 9.67 -11.22
N HIS A 65 -11.02 10.53 -10.61
CA HIS A 65 -11.41 11.38 -9.46
C HIS A 65 -12.63 12.27 -9.73
N SER A 66 -12.95 12.58 -10.99
CA SER A 66 -14.18 13.31 -11.35
C SER A 66 -15.46 12.62 -10.87
N ARG A 67 -15.43 11.29 -10.69
CA ARG A 67 -16.54 10.52 -10.09
C ARG A 67 -16.75 10.88 -8.63
N VAL A 68 -15.68 11.17 -7.88
CA VAL A 68 -15.75 11.67 -6.49
C VAL A 68 -16.54 12.98 -6.47
N ILE A 69 -16.11 13.95 -7.28
CA ILE A 69 -16.71 15.28 -7.37
C ILE A 69 -18.18 15.21 -7.80
N LYS A 70 -18.51 14.30 -8.72
CA LYS A 70 -19.89 14.05 -9.14
C LYS A 70 -20.80 13.69 -7.96
N TYR A 71 -20.36 12.83 -7.03
CA TYR A 71 -21.17 12.41 -5.89
C TYR A 71 -21.16 13.42 -4.75
N VAL A 72 -20.06 14.17 -4.59
CA VAL A 72 -20.02 15.36 -3.73
C VAL A 72 -21.13 16.35 -4.12
N ARG A 73 -21.18 16.73 -5.40
CA ARG A 73 -22.20 17.68 -5.92
C ARG A 73 -23.64 17.18 -5.84
N ARG A 74 -23.84 15.87 -5.67
CA ARG A 74 -25.16 15.25 -5.49
C ARG A 74 -25.59 15.14 -4.03
N GLY A 75 -24.72 15.51 -3.08
CA GLY A 75 -25.00 15.33 -1.66
C GLY A 75 -25.03 13.86 -1.24
N LEU A 76 -24.31 12.98 -1.93
CA LEU A 76 -24.30 11.53 -1.69
C LEU A 76 -22.97 11.11 -1.05
N TYR A 77 -22.92 11.13 0.28
CA TYR A 77 -21.68 10.96 1.05
C TYR A 77 -21.09 9.55 0.95
N PRO A 78 -21.86 8.46 1.17
CA PRO A 78 -21.31 7.10 1.08
C PRO A 78 -20.66 6.82 -0.28
N GLU A 79 -21.26 7.28 -1.36
CA GLU A 79 -20.76 7.14 -2.72
C GLU A 79 -19.54 8.02 -2.98
N ALA A 80 -19.58 9.29 -2.55
CA ALA A 80 -18.42 10.17 -2.62
C ALA A 80 -17.22 9.59 -1.88
N PHE A 81 -17.45 9.06 -0.67
CA PHE A 81 -16.43 8.40 0.15
C PHE A 81 -15.91 7.11 -0.50
N ALA A 82 -16.79 6.25 -1.01
CA ALA A 82 -16.38 5.02 -1.70
C ALA A 82 -15.48 5.31 -2.91
N TYR A 83 -15.83 6.34 -3.69
CA TYR A 83 -15.02 6.75 -4.83
C TYR A 83 -13.75 7.50 -4.40
N TYR A 84 -13.76 8.24 -3.30
CA TYR A 84 -12.57 8.87 -2.74
C TYR A 84 -11.54 7.82 -2.31
N GLN A 85 -11.98 6.78 -1.61
CA GLN A 85 -11.15 5.65 -1.24
C GLN A 85 -10.49 5.00 -2.47
N ARG A 86 -11.30 4.73 -3.50
CA ARG A 86 -10.84 4.01 -4.71
C ARG A 86 -9.98 4.83 -5.68
N TYR A 87 -10.32 6.10 -5.89
CA TYR A 87 -9.69 6.92 -6.94
C TYR A 87 -8.74 7.98 -6.41
N VAL A 88 -8.69 8.19 -5.09
CA VAL A 88 -7.77 9.15 -4.46
C VAL A 88 -6.84 8.43 -3.49
N LEU A 89 -7.37 7.76 -2.47
CA LEU A 89 -6.53 7.16 -1.42
C LEU A 89 -5.76 5.93 -1.91
N GLU A 90 -6.42 5.00 -2.60
CA GLU A 90 -5.78 3.78 -3.10
C GLU A 90 -4.55 4.08 -4.00
N PRO A 91 -4.60 5.02 -4.97
CA PRO A 91 -3.41 5.46 -5.69
C PRO A 91 -2.28 5.96 -4.77
N LEU A 92 -2.57 6.84 -3.80
CA LEU A 92 -1.55 7.39 -2.90
C LEU A 92 -0.89 6.28 -2.05
N VAL A 93 -1.70 5.40 -1.47
CA VAL A 93 -1.22 4.26 -0.67
C VAL A 93 -0.35 3.35 -1.51
N CYS A 94 -0.80 3.01 -2.71
CA CYS A 94 -0.10 2.12 -3.59
C CYS A 94 1.26 2.69 -4.03
N LEU A 95 1.32 3.97 -4.38
CA LEU A 95 2.60 4.62 -4.74
C LEU A 95 3.56 4.69 -3.54
N LEU A 96 3.05 4.97 -2.34
CA LEU A 96 3.87 4.89 -1.11
C LEU A 96 4.44 3.49 -0.90
N ARG A 97 3.66 2.44 -1.19
CA ARG A 97 4.15 1.06 -1.13
C ARG A 97 5.22 0.78 -2.19
N ILE A 98 5.05 1.26 -3.41
CA ILE A 98 6.09 1.11 -4.45
C ILE A 98 7.39 1.79 -4.01
N LEU A 99 7.31 2.99 -3.41
CA LEU A 99 8.47 3.77 -2.99
C LEU A 99 9.25 3.15 -1.83
N TYR A 100 8.55 2.66 -0.81
CA TYR A 100 9.18 2.29 0.46
C TYR A 100 9.16 0.79 0.73
N THR A 101 8.22 0.05 0.15
CA THR A 101 8.02 -1.38 0.40
C THR A 101 7.63 -2.14 -0.89
N PRO A 102 8.46 -2.12 -1.95
CA PRO A 102 8.06 -2.57 -3.29
C PRO A 102 7.69 -4.05 -3.42
N ALA A 103 8.07 -4.89 -2.45
CA ALA A 103 7.65 -6.30 -2.39
C ALA A 103 6.28 -6.51 -1.71
N TYR A 104 5.71 -5.46 -1.11
CA TYR A 104 4.53 -5.50 -0.25
C TYR A 104 3.46 -4.49 -0.70
N THR A 105 3.26 -4.38 -2.01
CA THR A 105 2.29 -3.42 -2.59
C THR A 105 0.84 -3.81 -2.33
N ASP A 106 0.57 -5.08 -2.11
CA ASP A 106 -0.72 -5.66 -1.77
C ASP A 106 -1.15 -5.43 -0.32
N TYR A 107 -0.23 -5.04 0.57
CA TYR A 107 -0.53 -4.76 1.97
C TYR A 107 -1.42 -3.52 2.18
N GLY A 108 -1.52 -2.63 1.18
CA GLY A 108 -2.36 -1.43 1.27
C GLY A 108 -2.07 -0.61 2.54
N PHE A 109 -3.09 -0.32 3.35
CA PHE A 109 -2.94 0.42 4.61
C PHE A 109 -2.32 -0.39 5.77
N VAL A 110 -2.27 -1.72 5.67
CA VAL A 110 -1.90 -2.59 6.80
C VAL A 110 -0.46 -2.30 7.26
N HIS A 111 -0.30 -1.82 8.49
CA HIS A 111 0.97 -1.39 9.08
C HIS A 111 1.71 -0.25 8.35
N ILE A 112 1.08 0.46 7.40
CA ILE A 112 1.77 1.42 6.53
C ILE A 112 2.53 2.51 7.31
N SER A 113 1.99 2.97 8.44
CA SER A 113 2.62 3.99 9.29
C SER A 113 3.93 3.56 9.94
N GLN A 114 4.20 2.25 10.00
CA GLN A 114 5.44 1.68 10.51
C GLN A 114 6.46 1.45 9.39
N HIS A 115 6.01 1.34 8.13
CA HIS A 115 6.86 0.95 7.01
C HIS A 115 7.32 2.12 6.14
N ILE A 116 6.77 3.32 6.33
CA ILE A 116 7.10 4.52 5.53
C ILE A 116 7.61 5.66 6.44
N PRO A 117 8.32 6.66 5.90
CA PRO A 117 8.77 7.81 6.67
C PRO A 117 7.61 8.52 7.37
N LYS A 118 7.87 9.00 8.60
CA LYS A 118 6.85 9.66 9.43
C LYS A 118 6.12 10.80 8.72
N VAL A 119 6.85 11.63 7.95
CA VAL A 119 6.27 12.74 7.18
C VAL A 119 5.24 12.22 6.15
N SER A 120 5.55 11.12 5.46
CA SER A 120 4.64 10.49 4.50
C SER A 120 3.44 9.86 5.18
N ALA A 121 3.64 9.22 6.35
CA ALA A 121 2.55 8.65 7.15
C ALA A 121 1.60 9.73 7.71
N ASP A 122 2.13 10.86 8.17
CA ASP A 122 1.34 11.99 8.67
C ASP A 122 0.54 12.62 7.52
N ARG A 123 1.14 12.78 6.33
CA ARG A 123 0.45 13.27 5.12
C ARG A 123 -0.63 12.29 4.66
N LEU A 124 -0.36 10.98 4.65
CA LEU A 124 -1.38 9.97 4.33
C LEU A 124 -2.54 9.99 5.34
N THR A 125 -2.23 10.20 6.62
CA THR A 125 -3.25 10.32 7.69
C THR A 125 -4.15 11.54 7.46
N TYR A 126 -3.57 12.66 7.01
CA TYR A 126 -4.36 13.83 6.62
C TYR A 126 -5.34 13.51 5.49
N PHE A 127 -4.91 12.86 4.42
CA PHE A 127 -5.81 12.46 3.32
C PHE A 127 -6.87 11.44 3.79
N SER A 128 -6.51 10.52 4.67
CA SER A 128 -7.42 9.45 5.12
C SER A 128 -8.56 9.96 6.03
N LYS A 129 -8.37 11.08 6.72
CA LYS A 129 -9.36 11.67 7.64
C LYS A 129 -10.30 12.62 6.91
N VAL A 130 -11.36 12.11 6.31
CA VAL A 130 -12.43 12.91 5.70
C VAL A 130 -13.70 12.82 6.54
N SER A 131 -14.39 13.95 6.74
CA SER A 131 -15.59 14.05 7.57
C SER A 131 -16.76 14.79 6.91
N SER A 132 -16.50 15.47 5.80
CA SER A 132 -17.49 16.27 5.07
C SER A 132 -17.30 16.18 3.55
N PHE A 133 -18.22 16.79 2.79
CA PHE A 133 -18.09 16.93 1.34
C PHE A 133 -16.95 17.88 0.97
N GLU A 134 -16.79 18.95 1.75
CA GLU A 134 -15.75 19.95 1.62
C GLU A 134 -14.38 19.31 1.82
N ASP A 135 -14.22 18.43 2.82
CA ASP A 135 -12.98 17.67 3.04
C ASP A 135 -12.65 16.81 1.81
N ILE A 136 -13.63 16.07 1.30
CA ILE A 136 -13.44 15.16 0.16
C ILE A 136 -13.04 15.96 -1.07
N GLU A 137 -13.72 17.07 -1.37
CA GLU A 137 -13.42 17.91 -2.53
C GLU A 137 -12.04 18.55 -2.42
N GLN A 138 -11.74 19.22 -1.30
CA GLN A 138 -10.46 19.87 -1.06
C GLN A 138 -9.31 18.87 -1.14
N LYS A 139 -9.41 17.74 -0.44
CA LYS A 139 -8.34 16.74 -0.41
C LYS A 139 -8.20 16.00 -1.74
N THR A 140 -9.26 15.90 -2.54
CA THR A 140 -9.14 15.40 -3.93
C THR A 140 -8.33 16.37 -4.78
N ALA A 141 -8.49 17.68 -4.62
CA ALA A 141 -7.69 18.67 -5.35
C ALA A 141 -6.22 18.63 -4.92
N GLU A 142 -5.94 18.61 -3.61
CA GLU A 142 -4.59 18.57 -3.06
C GLU A 142 -3.84 17.26 -3.36
N ALA A 143 -4.55 16.13 -3.38
CA ALA A 143 -3.97 14.83 -3.67
C ALA A 143 -3.32 14.77 -5.05
N LYS A 144 -3.75 15.60 -6.01
CA LYS A 144 -3.18 15.64 -7.35
C LYS A 144 -1.72 16.09 -7.32
N GLY A 145 -1.43 17.11 -6.51
CA GLY A 145 -0.06 17.60 -6.33
C GLY A 145 0.82 16.53 -5.71
N TRP A 146 0.33 15.90 -4.63
CA TRP A 146 1.11 14.87 -3.95
C TRP A 146 1.31 13.62 -4.81
N LEU A 147 0.30 13.19 -5.56
CA LEU A 147 0.43 12.07 -6.52
C LEU A 147 1.56 12.35 -7.52
N GLY A 148 1.66 13.58 -8.03
CA GLY A 148 2.75 13.99 -8.93
C GLY A 148 4.12 13.81 -8.27
N GLU A 149 4.29 14.32 -7.05
CA GLU A 149 5.53 14.14 -6.27
C GLU A 149 5.88 12.66 -6.06
N LEU A 150 4.88 11.82 -5.74
CA LEU A 150 5.10 10.39 -5.53
C LEU A 150 5.50 9.69 -6.83
N VAL A 151 4.85 10.00 -7.96
CA VAL A 151 5.20 9.45 -9.28
C VAL A 151 6.63 9.80 -9.67
N GLU A 152 7.06 11.04 -9.46
CA GLU A 152 8.45 11.48 -9.72
C GLU A 152 9.47 10.78 -8.82
N GLY A 153 9.08 10.44 -7.59
CA GLY A 153 9.93 9.73 -6.64
C GLY A 153 10.12 8.25 -6.97
N VAL A 154 9.23 7.64 -7.75
CA VAL A 154 9.28 6.19 -8.04
C VAL A 154 10.46 5.89 -8.96
N LYS A 155 11.38 5.06 -8.47
CA LYS A 155 12.54 4.55 -9.21
C LYS A 155 12.35 3.04 -9.40
N LEU A 156 12.06 2.62 -10.63
CA LEU A 156 11.78 1.24 -11.01
C LEU A 156 12.91 0.63 -11.82
#